data_AF-A0A0G0YBD5-F1
#
_entry.id   AF-A0A0G0YBD5-F1
#
_cell.length_a   1.000
_cell.length_b   1.000
_cell.length_c   1.000
_cell.angle_alpha   90.00
_cell.angle_beta   90.00
_cell.angle_gamma   90.00
#
_symmetry.space_group_name_H-M   'P 1'
#
loop_
_entity.id
_entity.type
_entity.pdbx_description
1 polymer ?
#
loop_
_entity_poly.entity_id
_entity_poly.type
_entity_poly.pdbx_seq_one_letter_code
_entity_poly.pdbx_strand_id
1 'polypeptide(L)'
;MRRVYGLNVVSLWPYCLGASGPERSIKMIKSAGYAGIQALPIKFWSYKRIHEWEKDVISFEDAFNFGLPWKALLFGRRISPFFPQAILVAHHWQKGVAVEIHPELSTSIEEYLDFCANGGRFCWDTLHVRRRRRDGSSGIDDWEKLLQALPEGAVELIHVHPKKAEIPAFLNGASTEFREMLSLLGLKFPRVPAIIEIFPPLKSPKKTLGELSDVLTITKEWLG
;
A
#
# COMPACT_ATOMS: atom_id res chain seq x y z
N MET A 1 -20.92 2.92 4.58
CA MET A 1 -19.72 3.79 4.51
C MET A 1 -18.97 3.45 3.24
N ARG A 2 -18.51 4.46 2.50
CA ARG A 2 -17.75 4.30 1.24
C ARG A 2 -16.28 3.96 1.54
N ARG A 3 -15.62 3.17 0.70
CA ARG A 3 -14.19 2.86 0.81
C ARG A 3 -13.35 4.14 0.81
N VAL A 4 -12.32 4.18 1.66
CA VAL A 4 -11.32 5.25 1.71
C VAL A 4 -10.14 4.88 0.81
N TYR A 5 -9.68 5.83 0.00
CA TYR A 5 -8.53 5.64 -0.90
C TYR A 5 -7.41 6.59 -0.52
N GLY A 6 -6.23 6.05 -0.24
CA GLY A 6 -5.01 6.79 0.04
C GLY A 6 -3.91 6.53 -0.97
N LEU A 7 -2.80 7.25 -0.81
CA LEU A 7 -1.61 7.08 -1.64
C LEU A 7 -0.39 6.85 -0.76
N ASN A 8 0.46 5.90 -1.13
CA ASN A 8 1.78 5.76 -0.52
C ASN A 8 2.63 6.98 -0.82
N VAL A 9 3.18 7.63 0.21
CA VAL A 9 3.91 8.90 0.03
C VAL A 9 5.15 8.78 -0.86
N VAL A 10 5.72 7.58 -1.01
CA VAL A 10 6.86 7.36 -1.92
C VAL A 10 6.44 7.46 -3.39
N SER A 11 5.15 7.27 -3.69
CA SER A 11 4.58 7.57 -5.02
C SER A 11 4.68 9.04 -5.40
N LEU A 12 5.05 9.93 -4.49
CA LEU A 12 5.28 11.34 -4.79
C LEU A 12 6.74 11.71 -4.86
N TRP A 13 7.67 10.76 -5.01
CA TRP A 13 9.07 11.09 -5.19
C TRP A 13 9.30 12.09 -6.35
N PRO A 14 10.10 13.17 -6.16
CA PRO A 14 10.86 13.55 -4.96
C PRO A 14 10.11 14.57 -4.08
N TYR A 15 8.85 14.88 -4.38
CA TYR A 15 8.03 15.90 -3.70
C TYR A 15 7.73 15.57 -2.23
N CYS A 16 7.78 14.29 -1.86
CA CYS A 16 7.60 13.84 -0.49
C CYS A 16 8.82 14.11 0.43
N LEU A 17 9.92 14.67 -0.08
CA LEU A 17 11.14 14.87 0.71
C LEU A 17 11.17 16.20 1.47
N GLY A 18 12.02 16.22 2.51
CA GLY A 18 12.33 17.39 3.32
C GLY A 18 11.35 17.62 4.48
N ALA A 19 11.62 18.66 5.27
CA ALA A 19 10.89 18.97 6.49
C ALA A 19 9.39 19.23 6.25
N SER A 20 9.04 19.79 5.10
CA SER A 20 7.66 20.06 4.66
C SER A 20 7.11 19.00 3.69
N GLY A 21 7.79 17.84 3.61
CA GLY A 21 7.38 16.71 2.76
C GLY A 21 5.96 16.22 3.04
N PRO A 22 5.55 15.99 4.30
CA PRO A 22 4.20 15.54 4.64
C PRO A 22 3.11 16.47 4.09
N GLU A 23 3.21 17.78 4.37
CA GLU A 23 2.19 18.76 4.02
C GLU A 23 2.11 18.94 2.49
N ARG A 24 3.24 18.90 1.81
CA ARG A 24 3.29 18.96 0.34
C ARG A 24 2.64 17.72 -0.26
N SER A 25 2.95 16.54 0.26
CA SER A 25 2.33 15.28 -0.17
C SER A 25 0.82 15.32 0.03
N ILE A 26 0.34 15.68 1.21
CA ILE A 26 -1.09 15.79 1.53
C ILE A 26 -1.80 16.77 0.60
N LYS A 27 -1.21 17.95 0.36
CA LYS A 27 -1.78 18.92 -0.59
C LYS A 27 -1.90 18.34 -2.00
N MET A 28 -0.86 17.66 -2.47
CA MET A 28 -0.83 17.04 -3.80
C MET A 28 -1.88 15.94 -3.92
N ILE A 29 -1.93 14.99 -2.98
CA ILE A 29 -2.87 13.86 -3.06
C ILE A 29 -4.33 14.29 -2.95
N LYS A 30 -4.64 15.30 -2.11
CA LYS A 30 -5.99 15.86 -2.03
C LYS A 30 -6.40 16.53 -3.35
N SER A 31 -5.45 17.18 -4.02
CA SER A 31 -5.68 17.74 -5.37
C SER A 31 -5.94 16.66 -6.42
N ALA A 32 -5.43 15.44 -6.22
CA ALA A 32 -5.69 14.27 -7.07
C ALA A 32 -6.90 13.42 -6.62
N GLY A 33 -7.65 13.87 -5.60
CA GLY A 33 -8.89 13.22 -5.16
C GLY A 33 -8.74 12.10 -4.12
N TYR A 34 -7.55 11.91 -3.56
CA TYR A 34 -7.30 10.95 -2.48
C TYR A 34 -7.73 11.52 -1.13
N ALA A 35 -8.09 10.64 -0.20
CA ALA A 35 -8.54 11.01 1.14
C ALA A 35 -7.39 11.24 2.13
N GLY A 36 -6.25 10.58 1.94
CA GLY A 36 -5.12 10.62 2.87
C GLY A 36 -3.91 9.85 2.36
N ILE A 37 -2.87 9.79 3.18
CA ILE A 37 -1.59 9.14 2.85
C ILE A 37 -1.41 7.83 3.61
N GLN A 38 -0.64 6.91 3.02
CA GLN A 38 0.16 5.97 3.79
C GLN A 38 1.48 6.65 4.14
N ALA A 39 1.72 6.85 5.44
CA ALA A 39 2.95 7.44 5.93
C ALA A 39 4.05 6.37 6.05
N LEU A 40 5.29 6.80 5.83
CA LEU A 40 6.50 5.99 5.96
C LEU A 40 7.50 6.73 6.85
N PRO A 41 8.49 6.03 7.43
CA PRO A 41 9.54 6.64 8.27
C PRO A 41 10.60 7.39 7.43
N ILE A 42 10.14 8.31 6.57
CA ILE A 42 10.98 9.10 5.66
C ILE A 42 11.91 10.02 6.46
N LYS A 43 13.20 9.90 6.18
CA LYS A 43 14.27 10.73 6.70
C LYS A 43 13.98 12.19 6.32
N PHE A 44 14.17 13.08 7.29
CA PHE A 44 13.94 14.53 7.17
C PHE A 44 12.50 15.02 7.28
N TRP A 45 11.50 14.16 7.48
CA TRP A 45 10.17 14.63 7.88
C TRP A 45 10.20 15.26 9.28
N SER A 46 9.48 16.38 9.45
CA SER A 46 9.37 17.06 10.74
C SER A 46 8.30 16.41 11.62
N TYR A 47 8.67 15.36 12.36
CA TYR A 47 7.75 14.69 13.30
C TYR A 47 7.39 15.53 14.53
N LYS A 48 8.07 16.66 14.77
CA LYS A 48 7.63 17.65 15.78
C LYS A 48 6.26 18.25 15.45
N ARG A 49 5.89 18.26 14.17
CA ARG A 49 4.64 18.80 13.63
C ARG A 49 3.66 17.70 13.21
N ILE A 50 3.81 16.48 13.75
CA ILE A 50 2.99 15.31 13.40
C ILE A 50 1.49 15.56 13.59
N HIS A 51 1.10 16.27 14.65
CA HIS A 51 -0.28 16.63 14.97
C HIS A 51 -0.96 17.47 13.87
N GLU A 52 -0.19 18.15 13.01
CA GLU A 52 -0.74 18.97 11.94
C GLU A 52 -1.27 18.13 10.77
N TRP A 53 -0.75 16.92 10.61
CA TRP A 53 -1.03 16.06 9.46
C TRP A 53 -1.44 14.63 9.83
N GLU A 54 -1.38 14.23 11.09
CA GLU A 54 -1.75 12.88 11.53
C GLU A 54 -3.18 12.49 11.09
N LYS A 55 -4.12 13.43 11.13
CA LYS A 55 -5.52 13.21 10.71
C LYS A 55 -5.68 12.78 9.24
N ASP A 56 -4.66 13.04 8.42
CA ASP A 56 -4.63 12.71 7.00
C ASP A 56 -3.88 11.38 6.74
N VAL A 57 -3.42 10.69 7.79
CA VAL A 57 -2.73 9.39 7.70
C VAL A 57 -3.76 8.27 7.83
N ILE A 58 -3.90 7.47 6.77
CA ILE A 58 -4.79 6.30 6.71
C ILE A 58 -4.08 5.06 7.25
N SER A 59 -2.83 4.88 6.83
CA SER A 59 -1.98 3.77 7.26
C SER A 59 -0.56 4.25 7.51
N PHE A 60 0.17 3.50 8.32
CA PHE A 60 1.59 3.69 8.54
C PHE A 60 2.30 2.35 8.36
N GLU A 61 3.31 2.34 7.51
CA GLU A 61 4.09 1.15 7.19
C GLU A 61 5.49 1.30 7.80
N ASP A 62 5.94 0.28 8.53
CA ASP A 62 7.27 0.31 9.13
C ASP A 62 8.38 0.28 8.07
N ALA A 63 9.58 0.75 8.43
CA ALA A 63 10.70 0.83 7.50
C ALA A 63 11.09 -0.56 6.96
N PHE A 64 10.71 -0.88 5.72
CA PHE A 64 11.25 -2.06 5.07
C PHE A 64 12.66 -1.79 4.53
N ASN A 65 13.66 -2.07 5.37
CA ASN A 65 15.08 -1.94 5.01
C ASN A 65 15.62 -3.08 4.13
N PHE A 66 14.79 -4.06 3.76
CA PHE A 66 15.22 -5.14 2.88
C PHE A 66 15.20 -4.66 1.41
N GLY A 67 16.32 -4.11 0.94
CA GLY A 67 16.64 -3.90 -0.49
C GLY A 67 17.03 -2.47 -0.89
N LEU A 68 17.88 -2.38 -1.92
CA LEU A 68 18.52 -1.21 -2.57
C LEU A 68 19.13 -0.15 -1.61
N PRO A 69 20.44 0.17 -1.74
CA PRO A 69 21.14 1.11 -0.85
C PRO A 69 20.48 2.50 -0.69
N TRP A 70 19.73 2.96 -1.70
CA TRP A 70 19.00 4.24 -1.63
C TRP A 70 17.81 4.21 -0.66
N LYS A 71 17.17 3.07 -0.42
CA LYS A 71 16.10 2.97 0.58
C LYS A 71 16.64 3.21 1.98
N ALA A 72 17.83 2.67 2.30
CA ALA A 72 18.52 2.94 3.56
C ALA A 72 18.93 4.42 3.73
N LEU A 73 19.09 5.18 2.62
CA LEU A 73 19.30 6.62 2.66
C LEU A 73 18.01 7.40 2.98
N LEU A 74 16.83 6.84 2.67
CA LEU A 74 15.52 7.46 2.85
C LEU A 74 14.80 7.05 4.14
N PHE A 75 15.08 5.88 4.70
CA PHE A 75 14.44 5.40 5.92
C PHE A 75 15.44 5.46 7.06
N GLY A 76 15.19 6.37 8.01
CA GLY A 76 16.26 6.89 8.87
C GLY A 76 15.99 6.85 10.37
N ARG A 77 14.91 6.21 10.83
CA ARG A 77 14.55 6.23 12.25
C ARG A 77 14.53 4.84 12.86
N ARG A 78 15.12 4.74 14.07
CA ARG A 78 15.00 3.61 15.00
C ARG A 78 13.65 3.58 15.73
N ILE A 79 12.89 4.69 15.70
CA ILE A 79 11.59 4.83 16.38
C ILE A 79 10.59 5.38 15.37
N SER A 80 9.63 4.54 15.03
CA SER A 80 8.52 4.86 14.16
C SER A 80 7.50 5.74 14.90
N PRO A 81 7.00 6.83 14.30
CA PRO A 81 5.94 7.64 14.90
C PRO A 81 4.67 6.80 15.13
N PHE A 82 3.92 7.09 16.19
CA PHE A 82 2.63 6.48 16.45
C PHE A 82 1.50 7.35 15.91
N PHE A 83 0.60 6.75 15.12
CA PHE A 83 -0.62 7.37 14.62
C PHE A 83 -1.81 6.56 15.16
N PRO A 84 -2.48 6.99 16.24
CA PRO A 84 -3.52 6.20 16.91
C PRO A 84 -4.66 5.71 16.00
N GLN A 85 -4.97 6.47 14.96
CA GLN A 85 -6.04 6.24 14.00
C GLN A 85 -5.60 5.50 12.72
N ALA A 86 -4.30 5.37 12.49
CA ALA A 86 -3.80 4.78 11.25
C ALA A 86 -3.67 3.26 11.39
N ILE A 87 -3.93 2.55 10.30
CA ILE A 87 -3.68 1.11 10.21
C ILE A 87 -2.16 0.91 10.18
N LEU A 88 -1.62 0.24 11.20
CA LEU A 88 -0.21 -0.12 11.25
C LEU A 88 0.03 -1.37 10.39
N VAL A 89 0.96 -1.27 9.44
CA VAL A 89 1.35 -2.36 8.54
C VAL A 89 2.75 -2.87 8.88
N ALA A 90 2.89 -4.19 9.04
CA ALA A 90 4.14 -4.86 9.34
C ALA A 90 4.51 -5.92 8.29
N HIS A 91 5.81 -6.11 8.06
CA HIS A 91 6.38 -7.09 7.12
C HIS A 91 6.87 -8.38 7.82
N HIS A 92 6.38 -8.64 9.02
CA HIS A 92 6.72 -9.82 9.81
C HIS A 92 5.51 -10.21 10.66
N TRP A 93 5.45 -11.47 11.07
CA TRP A 93 4.36 -11.99 11.89
C TRP A 93 4.26 -11.23 13.20
N GLN A 94 3.21 -10.42 13.36
CA GLN A 94 2.96 -9.62 14.55
C GLN A 94 1.45 -9.53 14.80
N LYS A 95 1.02 -9.76 16.04
CA LYS A 95 -0.38 -9.60 16.45
C LYS A 95 -0.70 -8.12 16.71
N GLY A 96 -1.96 -7.73 16.48
CA GLY A 96 -2.45 -6.38 16.74
C GLY A 96 -2.10 -5.34 15.67
N VAL A 97 -1.58 -5.79 14.51
CA VAL A 97 -1.27 -4.97 13.33
C VAL A 97 -1.70 -5.72 12.07
N ALA A 98 -1.84 -5.00 10.95
CA ALA A 98 -2.05 -5.62 9.65
C ALA A 98 -0.70 -6.13 9.12
N VAL A 99 -0.58 -7.44 8.92
CA VAL A 99 0.64 -8.03 8.35
C VAL A 99 0.53 -8.02 6.83
N GLU A 100 1.52 -7.47 6.13
CA GLU A 100 1.53 -7.47 4.68
C GLU A 100 1.85 -8.86 4.13
N ILE A 101 0.99 -9.36 3.24
CA ILE A 101 1.16 -10.67 2.62
C ILE A 101 2.29 -10.58 1.59
N HIS A 102 3.35 -11.38 1.73
CA HIS A 102 4.44 -11.41 0.77
C HIS A 102 5.23 -12.74 0.80
N PRO A 103 5.86 -13.13 -0.32
CA PRO A 103 6.44 -14.47 -0.44
C PRO A 103 7.69 -14.69 0.42
N GLU A 104 8.36 -13.64 0.89
CA GLU A 104 9.44 -13.75 1.88
C GLU A 104 8.94 -13.98 3.32
N LEU A 105 7.65 -13.73 3.60
CA LEU A 105 7.05 -14.02 4.90
C LEU A 105 6.63 -15.49 4.94
N SER A 106 5.84 -15.89 3.93
CA SER A 106 5.48 -17.27 3.67
C SER A 106 4.95 -17.43 2.25
N THR A 107 5.06 -18.65 1.73
CA THR A 107 4.38 -19.08 0.49
C THR A 107 3.26 -20.08 0.74
N SER A 108 3.08 -20.55 1.98
CA SER A 108 2.03 -21.50 2.36
C SER A 108 0.72 -20.76 2.64
N ILE A 109 -0.36 -21.23 2.02
CA ILE A 109 -1.72 -20.74 2.30
C ILE A 109 -2.09 -21.06 3.76
N GLU A 110 -1.73 -22.25 4.23
CA GLU A 110 -2.02 -22.75 5.57
C GLU A 110 -1.43 -21.83 6.65
N GLU A 111 -0.19 -21.37 6.49
CA GLU A 111 0.43 -20.44 7.45
C GLU A 111 -0.32 -19.09 7.54
N TYR A 112 -0.80 -18.55 6.42
CA TYR A 112 -1.64 -17.35 6.42
C TYR A 112 -3.00 -17.60 7.10
N LEU A 113 -3.64 -18.73 6.82
CA LEU A 113 -4.91 -19.08 7.43
C LEU A 113 -4.78 -19.32 8.94
N ASP A 114 -3.71 -19.99 9.37
CA ASP A 114 -3.42 -20.23 10.78
C ASP A 114 -3.16 -18.92 11.53
N PHE A 115 -2.41 -17.99 10.93
CA PHE A 115 -2.21 -16.66 11.52
C PHE A 115 -3.55 -15.92 11.67
N CYS A 116 -4.41 -15.97 10.65
CA CYS A 116 -5.74 -15.36 10.70
C CYS A 116 -6.63 -16.00 11.78
N ALA A 117 -6.62 -17.33 11.88
CA ALA A 117 -7.37 -18.08 12.89
C ALA A 117 -6.95 -17.70 14.32
N ASN A 118 -5.71 -17.24 14.50
CA ASN A 118 -5.14 -16.76 15.75
C ASN A 118 -5.35 -15.25 16.02
N GLY A 119 -6.29 -14.62 15.29
CA GLY A 119 -6.65 -13.21 15.42
C GLY A 119 -5.75 -12.25 14.62
N GLY A 120 -4.88 -12.78 13.77
CA GLY A 120 -4.08 -12.01 12.84
C GLY A 120 -4.93 -11.35 11.75
N ARG A 121 -4.43 -10.24 11.21
CA ARG A 121 -5.07 -9.50 10.12
C ARG A 121 -4.04 -9.11 9.08
N PHE A 122 -4.50 -8.84 7.87
CA PHE A 122 -3.64 -8.66 6.71
C PHE A 122 -3.76 -7.30 6.04
N CYS A 123 -2.62 -6.81 5.53
CA CYS A 123 -2.59 -5.95 4.37
C CYS A 123 -2.44 -6.83 3.12
N TRP A 124 -3.40 -6.73 2.20
CA TRP A 124 -3.34 -7.42 0.92
C TRP A 124 -2.60 -6.57 -0.11
N ASP A 125 -1.35 -6.90 -0.42
CA ASP A 125 -0.60 -6.25 -1.50
C ASP A 125 -0.67 -7.04 -2.81
N THR A 126 -1.27 -6.39 -3.81
CA THR A 126 -1.56 -6.95 -5.14
C THR A 126 -0.31 -7.27 -5.97
N LEU A 127 0.85 -6.65 -5.71
CA LEU A 127 2.12 -7.03 -6.32
C LEU A 127 2.71 -8.25 -5.61
N HIS A 128 2.75 -8.19 -4.28
CA HIS A 128 3.44 -9.17 -3.46
C HIS A 128 2.81 -10.56 -3.57
N VAL A 129 1.49 -10.66 -3.62
CA VAL A 129 0.80 -11.95 -3.79
C VAL A 129 1.01 -12.60 -5.16
N ARG A 130 1.35 -11.83 -6.21
CA ARG A 130 1.55 -12.33 -7.59
C ARG A 130 3.00 -12.58 -7.97
N ARG A 131 3.96 -12.10 -7.18
CA ARG A 131 5.38 -12.18 -7.54
C ARG A 131 6.07 -13.40 -6.94
N ARG A 132 7.16 -13.79 -7.58
CA ARG A 132 8.14 -14.73 -7.05
C ARG A 132 8.87 -14.14 -5.84
N ARG A 133 9.51 -15.02 -5.07
CA ARG A 133 10.50 -14.64 -4.06
C ARG A 133 11.67 -13.91 -4.72
N ARG A 134 12.36 -13.08 -3.93
CA ARG A 134 13.55 -12.33 -4.41
C ARG A 134 14.70 -13.19 -4.91
N ASP A 135 14.84 -14.40 -4.37
CA ASP A 135 15.84 -15.38 -4.82
C ASP A 135 15.45 -16.06 -6.14
N GLY A 136 14.28 -15.75 -6.70
CA GLY A 136 13.76 -16.30 -7.94
C GLY A 136 12.92 -17.57 -7.78
N SER A 137 12.83 -18.12 -6.57
CA SER A 137 11.99 -19.28 -6.26
C SER A 137 10.49 -18.93 -6.28
N SER A 138 9.64 -19.95 -6.24
CA SER A 138 8.18 -19.81 -6.36
C SER A 138 7.61 -18.82 -5.35
N GLY A 139 6.59 -18.09 -5.78
CA GLY A 139 5.83 -17.16 -4.94
C GLY A 139 4.77 -17.90 -4.12
N ILE A 140 3.70 -17.19 -3.77
CA ILE A 140 2.51 -17.81 -3.18
C ILE A 140 1.81 -18.62 -4.27
N ASP A 141 1.58 -19.91 -4.00
CA ASP A 141 1.25 -20.89 -5.05
C ASP A 141 -0.12 -20.66 -5.72
N ASP A 142 -1.05 -20.00 -5.03
CA ASP A 142 -2.38 -19.66 -5.55
C ASP A 142 -3.01 -18.54 -4.70
N TRP A 143 -2.89 -17.29 -5.16
CA TRP A 143 -3.45 -16.16 -4.42
C TRP A 143 -4.98 -16.15 -4.44
N GLU A 144 -5.63 -16.72 -5.47
CA GLU A 144 -7.10 -16.76 -5.56
C GLU A 144 -7.67 -17.68 -4.49
N LYS A 145 -7.07 -18.87 -4.36
CA LYS A 145 -7.43 -19.82 -3.30
C LYS A 145 -7.19 -19.24 -1.91
N LEU A 146 -6.07 -18.55 -1.70
CA LEU A 146 -5.82 -17.83 -0.44
C LEU A 146 -6.91 -16.78 -0.20
N LEU A 147 -7.18 -15.92 -1.18
CA LEU A 147 -8.19 -14.86 -1.08
C LEU A 147 -9.56 -15.44 -0.75
N GLN A 148 -9.96 -16.53 -1.39
CA GLN A 148 -11.24 -17.21 -1.17
C GLN A 148 -11.33 -17.85 0.22
N ALA A 149 -10.23 -18.41 0.74
CA ALA A 149 -10.20 -19.06 2.05
C ALA A 149 -10.17 -18.08 3.24
N LEU A 150 -9.72 -16.83 3.04
CA LEU A 150 -9.68 -15.83 4.12
C LEU A 150 -11.10 -15.52 4.67
N PRO A 151 -11.30 -15.47 5.99
CA PRO A 151 -12.59 -15.12 6.56
C PRO A 151 -12.93 -13.63 6.39
N GLU A 152 -14.18 -13.26 6.67
CA GLU A 152 -14.58 -11.86 6.74
C GLU A 152 -13.76 -11.11 7.79
N GLY A 153 -13.34 -9.88 7.48
CA GLY A 153 -12.53 -9.06 8.38
C GLY A 153 -11.05 -9.46 8.47
N ALA A 154 -10.60 -10.47 7.73
CA ALA A 154 -9.19 -10.89 7.68
C ALA A 154 -8.28 -9.82 7.08
N VAL A 155 -8.78 -9.01 6.14
CA VAL A 155 -8.02 -7.94 5.48
C VAL A 155 -8.44 -6.59 6.06
N GLU A 156 -7.48 -5.80 6.52
CA GLU A 156 -7.70 -4.44 7.05
C GLU A 156 -7.28 -3.34 6.08
N LEU A 157 -6.39 -3.66 5.14
CA LEU A 157 -5.86 -2.72 4.17
C LEU A 157 -5.60 -3.45 2.85
N ILE A 158 -5.74 -2.74 1.73
CA ILE A 158 -5.35 -3.23 0.40
C ILE A 158 -4.28 -2.29 -0.15
N HIS A 159 -3.13 -2.82 -0.57
CA HIS A 159 -2.18 -2.10 -1.42
C HIS A 159 -2.44 -2.42 -2.90
N VAL A 160 -2.79 -1.39 -3.66
CA VAL A 160 -2.97 -1.43 -5.11
C VAL A 160 -1.64 -1.05 -5.75
N HIS A 161 -0.87 -2.06 -6.16
CA HIS A 161 0.53 -1.95 -6.50
C HIS A 161 0.81 -2.53 -7.90
N PRO A 162 0.43 -1.82 -8.99
CA PRO A 162 0.85 -2.23 -10.32
C PRO A 162 2.35 -2.04 -10.49
N LYS A 163 3.04 -2.98 -11.14
CA LYS A 163 4.46 -2.78 -11.48
C LYS A 163 4.59 -1.59 -12.43
N LYS A 164 5.75 -0.91 -12.41
CA LYS A 164 6.03 0.22 -13.31
C LYS A 164 5.73 -0.08 -14.79
N ALA A 165 6.04 -1.29 -15.26
CA ALA A 165 5.77 -1.72 -16.64
C ALA A 165 4.29 -2.01 -16.90
N GLU A 166 3.50 -2.30 -15.86
CA GLU A 166 2.07 -2.59 -15.92
C GLU A 166 1.21 -1.32 -15.90
N ILE A 167 1.74 -0.18 -15.40
CA ILE A 167 1.00 1.09 -15.27
C ILE A 167 0.28 1.50 -16.58
N PRO A 168 0.90 1.48 -17.78
CA PRO A 168 0.17 1.84 -19.01
C PRO A 168 -1.01 0.91 -19.31
N ALA A 169 -0.86 -0.40 -19.08
CA ALA A 169 -1.93 -1.37 -19.28
C ALA A 169 -3.03 -1.22 -18.23
N PHE A 170 -2.65 -0.92 -16.97
CA PHE A 170 -3.58 -0.57 -15.90
C PHE A 170 -4.42 0.66 -16.28
N LEU A 171 -3.76 1.73 -16.73
CA LEU A 171 -4.42 2.99 -17.11
C LEU A 171 -5.35 2.85 -18.33
N ASN A 172 -5.04 1.97 -19.26
CA ASN A 172 -5.87 1.71 -20.43
C ASN A 172 -6.93 0.61 -20.20
N GLY A 173 -6.99 0.08 -18.97
CA GLY A 173 -7.87 -1.00 -18.58
C GLY A 173 -7.63 -2.35 -19.25
N ALA A 174 -6.43 -2.56 -19.79
CA ALA A 174 -6.01 -3.78 -20.47
C ALA A 174 -5.41 -4.84 -19.53
N SER A 175 -5.35 -4.58 -18.21
CA SER A 175 -4.78 -5.51 -17.23
C SER A 175 -5.85 -6.44 -16.66
N THR A 176 -6.19 -7.51 -17.39
CA THR A 176 -7.30 -8.43 -17.04
C THR A 176 -7.13 -9.09 -15.68
N GLU A 177 -5.97 -9.72 -15.42
CA GLU A 177 -5.68 -10.38 -14.13
C GLU A 177 -5.78 -9.40 -12.95
N PHE A 178 -5.22 -8.19 -13.11
CA PHE A 178 -5.22 -7.18 -12.06
C PHE A 178 -6.64 -6.65 -11.79
N ARG A 179 -7.43 -6.46 -12.85
CA ARG A 179 -8.84 -6.08 -12.75
C ARG A 179 -9.65 -7.16 -12.03
N GLU A 180 -9.44 -8.43 -12.36
CA GLU A 180 -10.12 -9.56 -11.72
C GLU A 180 -9.80 -9.61 -10.23
N MET A 181 -8.52 -9.52 -9.87
CA MET A 181 -8.09 -9.46 -8.47
C MET A 181 -8.74 -8.29 -7.71
N LEU A 182 -8.70 -7.07 -8.26
CA LEU A 182 -9.34 -5.92 -7.62
C LEU A 182 -10.85 -6.09 -7.51
N SER A 183 -11.50 -6.69 -8.51
CA SER A 183 -12.94 -6.96 -8.47
C SER A 183 -13.29 -7.94 -7.34
N LEU A 184 -12.52 -9.02 -7.19
CA LEU A 184 -12.71 -10.00 -6.11
C LEU A 184 -12.46 -9.39 -4.72
N LEU A 185 -11.40 -8.59 -4.57
CA LEU A 185 -11.14 -7.84 -3.33
C LEU A 185 -12.26 -6.83 -3.03
N GLY A 186 -12.78 -6.19 -4.08
CA GLY A 186 -13.90 -5.26 -4.02
C GLY A 186 -15.16 -5.91 -3.46
N LEU A 187 -15.52 -7.07 -4.01
CA LEU A 187 -16.66 -7.86 -3.60
C LEU A 187 -16.50 -8.42 -2.18
N LYS A 188 -15.34 -8.98 -1.86
CA LYS A 188 -15.10 -9.67 -0.58
C LYS A 188 -14.88 -8.71 0.59
N PHE A 189 -14.24 -7.57 0.33
CA PHE A 189 -13.86 -6.60 1.36
C PHE A 189 -14.30 -5.17 0.97
N PRO A 190 -15.60 -4.89 0.81
CA PRO A 190 -16.12 -3.67 0.17
C PRO A 190 -15.80 -2.35 0.88
N ARG A 191 -15.40 -2.41 2.16
CA ARG A 191 -15.18 -1.22 3.00
C ARG A 191 -13.73 -1.03 3.42
N VAL A 192 -12.85 -1.97 3.10
CA VAL A 192 -11.44 -1.95 3.51
C VAL A 192 -10.71 -0.79 2.81
N PRO A 193 -10.02 0.12 3.52
CA PRO A 193 -9.25 1.17 2.86
C PRO A 193 -8.25 0.61 1.85
N ALA A 194 -8.02 1.36 0.76
CA ALA A 194 -7.06 0.99 -0.28
C ALA A 194 -5.99 2.07 -0.42
N ILE A 195 -4.73 1.67 -0.45
CA ILE A 195 -3.58 2.53 -0.67
C ILE A 195 -3.03 2.24 -2.06
N ILE A 196 -2.93 3.27 -2.89
CA ILE A 196 -2.32 3.16 -4.20
C ILE A 196 -0.81 3.28 -4.02
N GLU A 197 -0.08 2.31 -4.56
CA GLU A 197 1.39 2.23 -4.49
C GLU A 197 1.95 2.16 -5.90
N ILE A 198 2.29 3.32 -6.46
CA ILE A 198 2.92 3.40 -7.76
C ILE A 198 4.24 4.16 -7.65
N PHE A 199 5.24 3.79 -8.44
CA PHE A 199 6.41 4.65 -8.64
C PHE A 199 6.20 5.43 -9.94
N PRO A 200 5.68 6.66 -9.91
CA PRO A 200 5.54 7.41 -11.13
C PRO A 200 6.94 7.83 -11.61
N PRO A 201 7.15 7.92 -12.93
CA PRO A 201 8.34 8.53 -13.48
C PRO A 201 8.44 10.00 -13.02
N LEU A 202 9.67 10.52 -12.91
CA LEU A 202 9.95 11.93 -12.63
C LEU A 202 9.32 12.81 -13.72
N LYS A 203 8.10 13.29 -13.46
CA LYS A 203 7.30 14.14 -14.35
C LYS A 203 7.11 15.52 -13.69
N SER A 204 6.58 16.48 -14.43
CA SER A 204 6.15 17.75 -13.83
C SER A 204 4.99 17.53 -12.86
N PRO A 205 4.81 18.38 -11.82
CA PRO A 205 3.75 18.19 -10.82
C PRO A 205 2.37 18.02 -11.44
N LYS A 206 2.04 18.82 -12.45
CA LYS A 206 0.74 18.74 -13.17
C LYS A 206 0.53 17.37 -13.82
N LYS A 207 1.56 16.81 -14.47
CA LYS A 207 1.48 15.50 -15.12
C LYS A 207 1.39 14.37 -14.09
N THR A 208 2.14 14.46 -12.99
CA THR A 208 2.07 13.51 -11.88
C THR A 208 0.67 13.48 -11.26
N LEU A 209 0.07 14.65 -11.01
CA LEU A 209 -1.28 14.74 -10.45
C LEU A 209 -2.34 14.17 -11.39
N GLY A 210 -2.23 14.44 -12.71
CA GLY A 210 -3.13 13.86 -13.71
C GLY A 210 -3.10 12.33 -13.68
N GLU A 211 -1.91 11.74 -13.80
CA GLU A 211 -1.74 10.28 -13.75
C GLU A 211 -2.25 9.67 -12.44
N LEU A 212 -1.98 10.31 -11.29
CA LEU A 212 -2.49 9.83 -10.00
C LEU A 212 -4.02 9.89 -9.92
N SER A 213 -4.65 10.88 -10.56
CA SER A 213 -6.11 11.00 -10.61
C SER A 213 -6.71 9.91 -11.51
N ASP A 214 -6.04 9.59 -12.62
CA ASP A 214 -6.46 8.52 -13.54
C ASP A 214 -6.34 7.15 -12.87
N VAL A 215 -5.21 6.87 -12.19
CA VAL A 215 -5.02 5.63 -11.42
C VAL A 215 -6.09 5.49 -10.34
N LEU A 216 -6.42 6.58 -9.62
CA LEU A 216 -7.47 6.55 -8.60
C LEU A 216 -8.85 6.24 -9.20
N THR A 217 -9.16 6.81 -10.36
CA THR A 217 -10.45 6.61 -11.04
C THR A 217 -10.64 5.15 -11.41
N ILE A 218 -9.63 4.56 -12.05
CA ILE A 218 -9.67 3.14 -12.46
C ILE A 218 -9.68 2.21 -11.25
N THR A 219 -8.90 2.53 -10.23
CA THR A 219 -8.88 1.76 -8.97
C THR A 219 -10.26 1.75 -8.31
N LYS A 220 -10.96 2.90 -8.28
CA LYS A 220 -12.34 3.00 -7.76
C LYS A 220 -13.33 2.19 -8.59
N GLU A 221 -13.18 2.19 -9.91
CA GLU A 221 -14.03 1.39 -10.79
C GLU A 221 -13.88 -0.11 -10.51
N TRP A 222 -12.64 -0.59 -10.35
CA TRP A 222 -12.37 -2.03 -10.22
C TRP A 222 -12.60 -2.56 -8.81
N LEU A 223 -12.36 -1.77 -7.76
CA LEU A 223 -12.64 -2.18 -6.38
C LEU A 223 -14.11 -2.02 -5.95
N GLY A 224 -14.94 -1.33 -6.76
CA GLY A 224 -16.29 -0.91 -6.37
C GLY A 224 -16.31 0.01 -5.15
#